data_AF-A0A3N4AQA3-F1
#
_entry.id   AF-A0A3N4AQA3-F1
#
_cell.length_a   1.000
_cell.length_b   1.000
_cell.length_c   1.000
_cell.angle_alpha   90.00
_cell.angle_beta   90.00
_cell.angle_gamma   90.00
#
_symmetry.space_group_name_H-M   'P 1'
#
loop_
_entity.id
_entity.type
_entity.pdbx_description
1 polymer ?
#
loop_
_entity_poly.entity_id
_entity_poly.type
_entity_poly.pdbx_seq_one_letter_code
_entity_poly.pdbx_strand_id
1 'polypeptide(L)' 'MQIYLNGEAYSLDRVISLAELIELTGLTGKRLAIELNLDIVPRSQHAETLLSDGDRVEIVHAIGGG' A
#
# COMPACT_ATOMS: atom_id res chain seq x y z
N MET A 1 -4.12 -14.50 -1.64
CA MET A 1 -3.45 -14.15 -0.37
C MET A 1 -4.31 -13.16 0.38
N GLN A 2 -4.10 -13.05 1.68
CA GLN A 2 -4.81 -12.14 2.56
C GLN A 2 -3.83 -11.12 3.12
N ILE A 3 -4.12 -9.83 2.98
CA ILE A 3 -3.38 -8.76 3.67
C ILE A 3 -4.31 -8.03 4.64
N TYR A 4 -3.76 -7.14 5.44
CA TYR A 4 -4.49 -6.17 6.24
C TYR A 4 -4.25 -4.77 5.66
N LEU A 5 -5.29 -4.14 5.13
CA LEU A 5 -5.24 -2.80 4.56
C LEU A 5 -5.99 -1.84 5.49
N ASN A 6 -5.27 -0.87 6.07
CA ASN A 6 -5.83 0.08 7.06
C ASN A 6 -6.56 -0.64 8.21
N GLY A 7 -5.96 -1.71 8.73
CA GLY A 7 -6.55 -2.55 9.77
C GLY A 7 -7.64 -3.53 9.32
N GLU A 8 -8.13 -3.47 8.08
CA GLU A 8 -9.19 -4.36 7.57
C GLU A 8 -8.63 -5.49 6.70
N ALA A 9 -9.24 -6.68 6.80
CA ALA A 9 -8.85 -7.81 5.98
C ALA A 9 -9.19 -7.55 4.50
N TYR A 10 -8.16 -7.51 3.64
CA TYR A 10 -8.29 -7.36 2.19
C TYR A 10 -7.72 -8.56 1.42
N SER A 11 -8.56 -9.23 0.63
CA SER A 11 -8.15 -10.42 -0.14
C SER A 11 -7.63 -10.03 -1.53
N LEU A 12 -6.54 -10.70 -1.93
CA LEU A 12 -5.88 -10.52 -3.23
C LEU A 12 -5.79 -11.84 -3.98
N ASP A 13 -6.18 -11.85 -5.25
CA ASP A 13 -6.18 -13.06 -6.08
C ASP A 13 -4.78 -13.52 -6.51
N ARG A 14 -3.80 -12.60 -6.46
CA ARG A 14 -2.40 -12.85 -6.84
C ARG A 14 -1.45 -11.96 -6.04
N VAL A 15 -0.16 -12.25 -6.12
CA VAL A 15 0.91 -11.33 -5.70
C VAL A 15 0.83 -10.07 -6.57
N ILE A 16 0.78 -8.90 -5.94
CA ILE A 16 0.79 -7.59 -6.61
C ILE A 16 1.78 -6.65 -5.90
N SER A 17 2.17 -5.60 -6.60
CA SER A 17 2.95 -4.50 -6.01
C SER A 17 2.08 -3.53 -5.19
N LEU A 18 2.72 -2.70 -4.36
CA LEU A 18 2.04 -1.56 -3.72
C LEU A 18 1.44 -0.59 -4.75
N ALA A 19 2.10 -0.37 -5.88
CA ALA A 19 1.57 0.47 -6.95
C ALA A 19 0.25 -0.09 -7.53
N GLU A 20 0.20 -1.39 -7.81
CA GLU A 20 -1.03 -2.06 -8.25
C GLU A 20 -2.13 -1.98 -7.19
N LEU A 21 -1.79 -2.10 -5.90
CA LEU A 21 -2.78 -1.94 -4.82
C LEU A 21 -3.41 -0.53 -4.81
N ILE A 22 -2.61 0.51 -5.02
CA ILE A 22 -3.10 1.90 -5.14
C ILE A 22 -4.07 2.05 -6.32
N GLU A 23 -3.77 1.39 -7.45
CA GLU A 23 -4.64 1.40 -8.63
C GLU A 23 -5.96 0.68 -8.36
N LEU A 24 -5.91 -0.52 -7.79
CA LEU A 24 -7.09 -1.32 -7.43
C LEU A 24 -8.01 -0.63 -6.43
N THR A 25 -7.43 0.15 -5.51
CA THR A 25 -8.18 0.90 -4.49
C THR A 25 -8.65 2.28 -4.96
N GLY A 26 -8.37 2.67 -6.21
CA GLY A 26 -8.79 3.95 -6.77
C GLY A 26 -8.10 5.16 -6.13
N LEU A 27 -6.89 4.96 -5.61
CA LEU A 27 -6.10 6.00 -4.93
C LEU A 27 -5.01 6.60 -5.81
N THR A 28 -4.93 6.20 -7.09
CA THR A 28 -3.96 6.73 -8.06
C THR A 28 -3.98 8.25 -8.14
N GLY A 29 -2.80 8.85 -8.23
CA GLY A 29 -2.64 10.30 -8.33
C GLY A 29 -2.81 11.06 -7.02
N LYS A 30 -3.27 10.41 -5.93
CA LYS A 30 -3.34 11.03 -4.62
C LYS A 30 -1.95 11.15 -3.99
N ARG A 31 -1.82 12.14 -3.10
CA ARG A 31 -0.62 12.35 -2.28
C ARG A 31 -0.74 11.47 -1.04
N LEU A 32 -0.08 10.32 -1.06
CA LEU A 32 -0.20 9.27 -0.04
C LEU A 32 1.18 9.00 0.58
N ALA A 33 1.19 8.63 1.85
CA ALA A 33 2.29 7.90 2.48
C ALA A 33 1.82 6.46 2.73
N ILE A 34 2.72 5.50 2.50
CA ILE A 34 2.43 4.07 2.66
C ILE A 34 3.42 3.50 3.67
N GLU A 35 2.88 2.80 4.65
CA GLU A 35 3.62 1.96 5.58
C GLU A 35 3.34 0.50 5.25
N LEU A 36 4.39 -0.31 5.21
CA LEU A 36 4.33 -1.76 5.08
C LEU A 36 5.00 -2.37 6.31
N ASN A 37 4.24 -3.10 7.12
CA ASN A 37 4.74 -3.79 8.30
C ASN A 37 5.56 -2.89 9.25
N LEU A 38 5.06 -1.68 9.55
CA LEU A 38 5.71 -0.64 10.38
C LEU A 38 6.87 0.11 9.69
N ASP A 39 7.18 -0.19 8.44
CA ASP A 39 8.20 0.50 7.66
C ASP A 39 7.61 1.40 6.58
N ILE A 40 7.99 2.67 6.55
CA ILE A 40 7.56 3.60 5.50
C ILE A 40 8.21 3.25 4.18
N VAL A 41 7.39 2.98 3.15
CA VAL A 41 7.88 2.66 1.81
C VAL A 41 7.93 3.92 0.94
N PRO A 42 9.12 4.35 0.47
CA PRO A 42 9.25 5.48 -0.42
C PRO A 42 8.46 5.29 -1.71
N ARG A 43 7.86 6.38 -2.24
CA ARG A 43 7.05 6.33 -3.46
C ARG A 43 7.78 5.72 -4.66
N SER A 44 9.09 5.94 -4.76
CA SER A 44 9.92 5.37 -5.83
C SER A 44 9.99 3.84 -5.80
N GLN A 45 9.73 3.22 -4.65
CA GLN A 45 9.80 1.76 -4.46
C GLN A 45 8.44 1.08 -4.58
N HIS A 46 7.33 1.83 -4.70
CA HIS A 46 5.97 1.26 -4.71
C HIS A 46 5.76 0.26 -5.86
N ALA A 47 6.36 0.48 -7.02
CA ALA A 47 6.25 -0.42 -8.17
C ALA A 47 7.03 -1.73 -7.99
N GLU A 48 8.10 -1.72 -7.20
CA GLU A 48 9.01 -2.86 -7.00
C GLU A 48 8.70 -3.64 -5.72
N THR A 49 7.97 -3.03 -4.79
CA THR A 49 7.60 -3.64 -3.50
C THR A 49 6.39 -4.56 -3.69
N LEU A 50 6.63 -5.86 -3.75
CA LEU A 50 5.60 -6.90 -3.84
C LEU A 50 5.04 -7.24 -2.46
N LEU A 51 3.72 -7.39 -2.39
CA LEU A 51 3.01 -7.79 -1.18
C LEU A 51 3.06 -9.31 -0.98
N SER A 52 3.19 -9.71 0.27
CA SER A 52 3.16 -11.09 0.73
C SER A 52 1.93 -11.38 1.58
N ASP A 53 1.61 -12.67 1.73
CA ASP A 53 0.50 -13.10 2.58
C ASP A 53 0.73 -12.66 4.04
N GLY A 54 -0.28 -12.07 4.65
CA GLY A 54 -0.26 -11.56 6.02
C GLY A 54 0.27 -10.13 6.18
N ASP A 55 0.75 -9.49 5.12
CA ASP A 55 1.30 -8.13 5.19
C ASP A 55 0.27 -7.11 5.71
N ARG A 56 0.77 -6.12 6.46
CA ARG A 56 -0.01 -4.99 6.97
C ARG A 56 0.37 -3.74 6.21
N VAL A 57 -0.59 -3.14 5.53
CA VAL A 57 -0.44 -1.95 4.71
C VAL A 57 -1.29 -0.84 5.28
N GLU A 58 -0.66 0.26 5.69
CA GLU A 58 -1.36 1.47 6.11
C GLU A 58 -1.15 2.55 5.04
N ILE A 59 -2.25 3.12 4.55
CA ILE A 59 -2.26 4.17 3.53
C ILE A 59 -2.89 5.41 4.15
N VAL A 60 -2.08 6.44 4.35
CA VAL A 60 -2.51 7.72 4.90
C VAL A 60 -2.35 8.85 3.88
N HIS A 61 -3.23 9.85 3.95
CA HIS A 61 -3.06 11.06 3.16
C HIS A 61 -1.84 11.82 3.69
N ALA A 62 -0.89 12.11 2.80
CA ALA A 62 0.26 12.91 3.17
C ALA A 62 -0.17 14.37 3.34
N ILE A 63 -0.25 14.81 4.59
CA ILE A 63 -0.35 16.23 4.95
C ILE A 63 0.97 16.91 4.61
N GLY A 64 1.01 17.60 3.48
CA GLY A 64 2.16 18.40 3.10
C GLY A 64 2.24 19.68 3.93
N GLY A 65 3.29 19.81 4.74
CA GLY A 65 3.86 21.12 5.04
C GLY A 65 4.75 21.56 3.89
N GLY A 66 4.64 22.83 3.49
CA GLY A 66 5.72 23.53 2.79
C GLY A 66 6.85 23.87 3.74
#